data_AF-A0AAU1IQV6-F1
#
_entry.id   AF-A0AAU1IQV6-F1
#
_cell.length_a   1.000
_cell.length_b   1.000
_cell.length_c   1.000
_cell.angle_alpha   90.00
_cell.angle_beta   90.00
_cell.angle_gamma   90.00
#
_symmetry.space_group_name_H-M   'P 1'
#
loop_
_entity.id
_entity.type
_entity.pdbx_description
1 polymer ?
#
loop_
_entity_poly.entity_id
_entity_poly.type
_entity_poly.pdbx_seq_one_letter_code
_entity_poly.pdbx_strand_id
1 'polypeptide(L)'
;MYGKEQLAPIVAQARNWADLMRRLGLKASGGQRRVLQEKVAGHGLDTSHFVKRSPWSRYPDSAIAEAAASSSSLREVALKLGAAPATGTLSHIRRRIHSAGIDVSHFPGIGRSELDLPFTTEELKAAAETATSVRGVARALGVPDDSRSRATLHRMLRAQCIGMEHFSHQRISLPEGRLRDLVRQSTSYADVLRGLGLDVNDTNHRRVRRAAARLGLDTSHFKRRSWARPEPPAPKPLAHRVLVVLPSHAGRTNRSQLHRALTEIGVPYVCETCGNAGEWLGRPITLQIDHVNGDWRDNRRENLRYLCPNCHALTETWCRQKQRAPLVAPLGLPLD
;
A
#
# COMPACT_ATOMS: atom_id res chain seq x y z
N MET A 1 -3.15 -15.11 17.55
CA MET A 1 -2.56 -13.91 18.19
C MET A 1 -1.56 -14.42 19.23
N TYR A 2 -0.29 -14.02 19.17
CA TYR A 2 0.73 -14.55 20.09
C TYR A 2 0.38 -14.27 21.56
N GLY A 3 0.23 -15.32 22.35
CA GLY A 3 0.04 -15.25 23.81
C GLY A 3 1.38 -15.13 24.55
N LYS A 4 1.32 -14.79 25.85
CA LYS A 4 2.52 -14.66 26.70
C LYS A 4 3.38 -15.93 26.71
N GLU A 5 2.75 -17.10 26.76
CA GLU A 5 3.41 -18.41 26.76
C GLU A 5 4.19 -18.69 25.45
N GLN A 6 3.68 -18.18 24.32
CA GLN A 6 4.37 -18.32 23.03
C GLN A 6 5.50 -17.30 22.88
N LEU A 7 5.31 -16.07 23.39
CA LEU A 7 6.30 -14.99 23.23
C LEU A 7 7.47 -15.09 24.20
N ALA A 8 7.22 -15.46 25.46
CA ALA A 8 8.25 -15.48 26.51
C ALA A 8 9.51 -16.28 26.14
N PRO A 9 9.44 -17.54 25.70
CA PRO A 9 10.65 -18.32 25.38
C PRO A 9 11.39 -17.74 24.16
N ILE A 10 10.64 -17.20 23.20
CA ILE A 10 11.21 -16.66 21.96
C ILE A 10 11.88 -15.30 22.23
N VAL A 11 11.29 -14.47 23.10
CA VAL A 11 11.88 -13.20 23.55
C VAL A 11 13.17 -13.47 24.34
N ALA A 12 13.16 -14.42 25.28
CA ALA A 12 14.36 -14.75 26.05
C ALA A 12 15.56 -15.15 25.16
N GLN A 13 15.30 -15.85 24.05
CA GLN A 13 16.35 -16.29 23.12
C GLN A 13 16.66 -15.30 21.99
N ALA A 14 15.80 -14.29 21.77
CA ALA A 14 15.99 -13.34 20.69
C ALA A 14 17.04 -12.31 21.07
N ARG A 15 17.93 -11.98 20.12
CA ARG A 15 18.98 -10.98 20.34
C ARG A 15 18.56 -9.56 20.00
N ASN A 16 17.48 -9.40 19.23
CA ASN A 16 16.92 -8.11 18.84
C ASN A 16 15.52 -8.31 18.20
N TRP A 17 14.83 -7.20 17.91
CA TRP A 17 13.50 -7.22 17.28
C TRP A 17 13.43 -7.92 15.93
N ALA A 18 14.50 -7.88 15.11
CA ALA A 18 14.51 -8.56 13.81
C ALA A 18 14.69 -10.07 13.97
N ASP A 19 15.51 -10.50 14.93
CA ASP A 19 15.69 -11.90 15.32
C ASP A 19 14.39 -12.49 15.91
N LEU A 20 13.72 -11.74 16.80
CA LEU A 20 12.40 -12.09 17.32
C LEU A 20 11.38 -12.31 16.19
N MET A 21 11.29 -11.38 15.23
CA MET A 21 10.39 -11.53 14.08
C MET A 21 10.73 -12.77 13.25
N ARG A 22 12.01 -13.04 12.99
CA ARG A 22 12.45 -14.21 12.22
C ARG A 22 12.08 -15.52 12.92
N ARG A 23 12.29 -15.60 14.24
CA ARG A 23 11.93 -16.77 15.07
C ARG A 23 10.42 -17.00 15.14
N LEU A 24 9.63 -15.94 14.99
CA LEU A 24 8.16 -16.02 14.89
C LEU A 24 7.66 -16.31 13.46
N GLY A 25 8.55 -16.57 12.49
CA GLY A 25 8.17 -16.76 11.09
C GLY A 25 7.64 -15.50 10.40
N LEU A 26 7.88 -14.32 10.98
CA LEU A 26 7.40 -13.05 10.47
C LEU A 26 8.42 -12.39 9.54
N LYS A 27 7.93 -11.81 8.44
CA LYS A 27 8.72 -10.92 7.59
C LYS A 27 9.17 -9.70 8.39
N ALA A 28 10.41 -9.25 8.20
CA ALA A 28 10.88 -8.04 8.87
C ALA A 28 10.17 -6.80 8.31
N SER A 29 9.27 -6.20 9.09
CA SER A 29 8.60 -4.94 8.73
C SER A 29 8.45 -4.00 9.94
N GLY A 30 8.42 -2.69 9.70
CA GLY A 30 8.26 -1.70 10.76
C GLY A 30 6.90 -1.79 11.47
N GLY A 31 5.83 -2.12 10.73
CA GLY A 31 4.50 -2.32 11.29
C GLY A 31 4.43 -3.54 12.22
N GLN A 32 4.97 -4.69 11.79
CA GLN A 32 5.00 -5.89 12.63
C GLN A 32 5.90 -5.71 13.85
N ARG A 33 7.02 -5.00 13.71
CA ARG A 33 7.86 -4.62 14.86
C ARG A 33 7.06 -3.83 15.90
N ARG A 34 6.27 -2.83 15.49
CA ARG A 34 5.49 -2.02 16.43
C ARG A 34 4.45 -2.85 17.18
N VAL A 35 3.74 -3.73 16.46
CA VAL A 35 2.76 -4.64 17.07
C VAL A 35 3.42 -5.58 18.08
N LEU A 36 4.62 -6.10 17.78
CA LEU A 36 5.36 -6.94 18.71
C LEU A 36 5.87 -6.15 19.93
N GLN A 37 6.33 -4.90 19.74
CA GLN A 37 6.74 -4.03 20.84
C GLN A 37 5.59 -3.77 21.81
N GLU A 38 4.41 -3.41 21.29
CA GLU A 38 3.20 -3.19 22.08
C GLU A 38 2.82 -4.46 22.88
N LYS A 39 2.93 -5.65 22.26
CA LYS A 39 2.61 -6.93 22.93
C LYS A 39 3.62 -7.37 23.98
N VAL A 40 4.91 -7.28 23.66
CA VAL A 40 5.99 -7.64 24.59
C VAL A 40 5.95 -6.73 25.81
N ALA A 41 5.72 -5.43 25.62
CA ALA A 41 5.49 -4.48 26.71
C ALA A 41 4.20 -4.80 27.49
N GLY A 42 3.09 -5.08 26.79
CA GLY A 42 1.82 -5.46 27.43
C GLY A 42 1.87 -6.76 28.23
N HIS A 43 2.82 -7.66 27.93
CA HIS A 43 3.05 -8.90 28.67
C HIS A 43 4.14 -8.78 29.74
N GLY A 44 4.77 -7.61 29.89
CA GLY A 44 5.85 -7.38 30.86
C GLY A 44 7.09 -8.24 30.61
N LEU A 45 7.36 -8.59 29.34
CA LEU A 45 8.50 -9.43 28.99
C LEU A 45 9.76 -8.57 28.88
N ASP A 46 10.84 -9.02 29.54
CA ASP A 46 12.11 -8.31 29.50
C ASP A 46 12.73 -8.33 28.10
N THR A 47 13.19 -7.17 27.65
CA THR A 47 13.93 -6.96 26.40
C THR A 47 15.19 -6.13 26.61
N SER A 48 15.63 -5.96 27.87
CA SER A 48 16.85 -5.25 28.23
C SER A 48 18.09 -5.86 27.54
N HIS A 49 18.10 -7.19 27.38
CA HIS A 49 19.13 -7.98 26.72
C HIS A 49 19.10 -7.87 25.19
N PHE A 50 18.03 -7.31 24.60
CA PHE A 50 18.02 -7.09 23.16
C PHE A 50 19.13 -6.10 22.85
N VAL A 51 20.12 -6.58 22.08
CA VAL A 51 21.21 -5.76 21.58
C VAL A 51 20.58 -4.59 20.84
N LYS A 52 20.58 -3.42 21.49
CA LYS A 52 20.32 -2.14 20.83
C LYS A 52 21.37 -2.10 19.74
N ARG A 53 20.94 -2.23 18.48
CA ARG A 53 21.86 -2.00 17.39
C ARG A 53 22.31 -0.53 17.48
N SER A 54 23.44 -0.27 18.12
CA SER A 54 24.39 0.70 17.60
C SER A 54 25.82 0.15 17.69
N PRO A 55 26.15 -0.99 17.04
CA PRO A 55 27.55 -1.35 16.86
C PRO A 55 28.21 -0.45 15.80
N TRP A 56 27.41 0.37 15.10
CA TRP A 56 27.81 1.52 14.30
C TRP A 56 26.62 2.47 14.33
N SER A 57 26.72 3.61 15.04
CA SER A 57 25.97 4.76 14.52
C SER A 57 26.57 4.98 13.14
N ARG A 58 25.77 4.83 12.08
CA ARG A 58 26.25 5.00 10.70
C ARG A 58 27.12 6.26 10.55
N TYR A 59 26.84 7.25 11.38
CA TYR A 59 27.57 8.50 11.56
C TYR A 59 27.80 8.74 13.07
N PRO A 60 28.99 8.54 13.63
CA PRO A 60 29.27 8.95 15.02
C PRO A 60 29.08 10.47 15.17
N ASP A 61 28.72 10.95 16.37
CA ASP A 61 28.47 12.39 16.57
C ASP A 61 29.71 13.24 16.23
N SER A 62 30.91 12.71 16.45
CA SER A 62 32.17 13.31 16.02
C SER A 62 32.25 13.50 14.50
N ALA A 63 31.92 12.47 13.71
CA ALA A 63 31.89 12.59 12.25
C ALA A 63 30.79 13.53 11.76
N ILE A 64 29.64 13.59 12.45
CA ILE A 64 28.58 14.56 12.16
C ILE A 64 29.09 15.98 12.43
N ALA A 65 29.82 16.20 13.53
CA ALA A 65 30.38 17.50 13.90
C ALA A 65 31.44 17.97 12.90
N GLU A 66 32.35 17.09 12.49
CA GLU A 66 33.39 17.38 11.49
C GLU A 66 32.78 17.70 10.11
N ALA A 67 31.82 16.87 9.68
CA ALA A 67 31.09 17.10 8.44
C ALA A 67 30.29 18.41 8.51
N ALA A 68 29.69 18.72 9.67
CA ALA A 68 28.93 19.95 9.88
C ALA A 68 29.82 21.20 9.84
N ALA A 69 30.94 21.21 10.56
CA ALA A 69 31.85 22.35 10.64
C ALA A 69 32.44 22.77 9.29
N SER A 70 32.56 21.82 8.36
CA SER A 70 33.14 22.05 7.03
C SER A 70 32.07 22.19 5.92
N SER A 71 30.79 22.18 6.26
CA SER A 71 29.68 22.23 5.31
C SER A 71 28.85 23.50 5.43
N SER A 72 28.11 23.82 4.39
CA SER A 72 27.13 24.90 4.39
C SER A 72 25.69 24.38 4.48
N SER A 73 25.45 23.08 4.29
CA SER A 73 24.09 22.52 4.30
C SER A 73 24.02 21.08 4.82
N LEU A 74 22.85 20.68 5.33
CA LEU A 74 22.60 19.29 5.73
C LEU A 74 22.76 18.30 4.56
N ARG A 75 22.57 18.77 3.32
CA ARG A 75 22.81 17.96 2.11
C ARG A 75 24.29 17.62 1.97
N GLU A 76 25.15 18.62 2.13
CA GLU A 76 26.60 18.40 2.11
C GLU A 76 27.08 17.55 3.28
N VAL A 77 26.53 17.76 4.47
CA VAL A 77 26.80 16.89 5.64
C VAL A 77 26.45 15.44 5.30
N ALA A 78 25.27 15.19 4.72
CA ALA A 78 24.89 13.85 4.29
C ALA A 78 25.87 13.28 3.25
N LEU A 79 26.29 14.05 2.26
CA LEU A 79 27.24 13.62 1.23
C LEU A 79 28.62 13.29 1.83
N LYS A 80 29.16 14.12 2.72
CA LYS A 80 30.44 13.90 3.41
C LYS A 80 30.41 12.68 4.32
N LEU A 81 29.24 12.41 4.90
CA LEU A 81 28.99 11.19 5.65
C LEU A 81 28.77 9.95 4.76
N GLY A 82 28.88 10.06 3.43
CA GLY A 82 28.63 8.96 2.49
C GLY A 82 27.16 8.53 2.43
N ALA A 83 26.25 9.42 2.80
CA ALA A 83 24.82 9.20 2.84
C ALA A 83 24.11 9.80 1.62
N ALA A 84 23.13 9.08 1.07
CA ALA A 84 22.22 9.67 0.09
C ALA A 84 21.38 10.77 0.78
N PRO A 85 21.31 12.00 0.21
CA PRO A 85 20.60 13.14 0.80
C PRO A 85 19.08 13.05 0.60
N ALA A 86 18.48 11.95 1.06
CA ALA A 86 17.03 11.76 1.11
C ALA A 86 16.43 12.48 2.33
N THR A 87 15.16 12.88 2.24
CA THR A 87 14.43 13.62 3.30
C THR A 87 14.55 12.95 4.68
N GLY A 88 14.48 11.61 4.72
CA GLY A 88 14.63 10.83 5.96
C GLY A 88 16.03 10.90 6.55
N THR A 89 17.06 10.81 5.72
CA THR A 89 18.48 10.94 6.12
C THR A 89 18.76 12.33 6.69
N LEU A 90 18.32 13.37 5.97
CA LEU A 90 18.49 14.76 6.41
C LEU A 90 17.78 15.04 7.74
N SER A 91 16.57 14.51 7.91
CA SER A 91 15.81 14.62 9.16
C SER A 91 16.48 13.88 10.33
N HIS A 92 17.11 12.74 10.07
CA HIS A 92 17.86 11.98 11.07
C HIS A 92 19.13 12.71 11.50
N ILE A 93 19.92 13.19 10.54
CA ILE A 93 21.15 13.98 10.79
C ILE A 93 20.81 15.26 11.56
N ARG A 94 19.76 15.99 11.17
CA ARG A 94 19.31 17.20 11.88
C ARG A 94 18.98 16.93 13.35
N ARG A 95 18.28 15.82 13.64
CA ARG A 95 17.94 15.44 15.02
C ARG A 95 19.18 15.10 15.83
N ARG A 96 20.19 14.48 15.19
CA ARG A 96 21.47 14.14 15.82
C ARG A 96 22.29 15.38 16.14
N ILE A 97 22.39 16.32 15.20
CA ILE A 97 23.03 17.63 15.40
C ILE A 97 22.42 18.34 16.62
N HIS A 98 21.09 18.43 16.69
CA HIS A 98 20.40 19.03 17.85
C HIS A 98 20.65 18.27 19.15
N SER A 99 20.58 16.93 19.13
CA SER A 99 20.76 16.11 20.34
C SER A 99 22.20 16.13 20.87
N ALA A 100 23.18 16.34 19.98
CA ALA A 100 24.61 16.39 20.31
C ALA A 100 25.10 17.82 20.58
N GLY A 101 24.24 18.84 20.43
CA GLY A 101 24.61 20.24 20.61
C GLY A 101 25.62 20.77 19.58
N ILE A 102 25.65 20.19 18.38
CA ILE A 102 26.59 20.58 17.32
C ILE A 102 26.12 21.92 16.70
N ASP A 103 27.01 22.91 16.66
CA ASP A 103 26.71 24.21 16.06
C ASP A 103 26.62 24.13 14.53
N VAL A 104 25.49 24.59 14.00
CA VAL A 104 25.18 24.69 12.57
C VAL A 104 24.52 26.02 12.23
N SER A 105 24.71 27.03 13.09
CA SER A 105 24.17 28.39 12.91
C SER A 105 24.60 29.04 11.59
N HIS A 106 25.77 28.65 11.07
CA HIS A 106 26.31 29.10 9.79
C HIS A 106 25.63 28.50 8.55
N PHE A 107 24.76 27.49 8.69
CA PHE A 107 24.06 26.89 7.53
C PHE A 107 22.96 27.83 7.03
N PRO A 108 22.94 28.22 5.74
CA PRO A 108 21.88 29.08 5.19
C PRO A 108 20.53 28.38 5.31
N GLY A 109 19.59 28.97 6.05
CA GLY A 109 18.26 28.38 6.23
C GLY A 109 18.02 27.71 7.59
N ILE A 110 19.07 27.36 8.32
CA ILE A 110 18.96 26.83 9.68
C ILE A 110 18.96 28.02 10.65
N GLY A 111 17.85 28.18 11.36
CA GLY A 111 17.65 29.35 12.22
C GLY A 111 17.31 30.64 11.46
N ARG A 112 16.71 30.55 10.25
CA ARG A 112 16.09 31.76 9.63
C ARG A 112 15.19 32.41 10.67
N SER A 113 15.45 33.69 10.95
CA SER A 113 14.57 34.53 11.76
C SER A 113 13.13 34.31 11.32
N GLU A 114 12.27 34.17 12.31
CA GLU A 114 10.84 34.06 12.09
C GLU A 114 10.41 35.21 11.17
N LEU A 115 9.57 34.93 10.16
CA LEU A 115 8.99 36.02 9.40
C LEU A 115 8.19 36.84 10.41
N ASP A 116 8.63 38.05 10.69
CA ASP A 116 7.86 39.01 11.46
C ASP A 116 6.91 39.67 10.47
N LEU A 117 5.64 39.25 10.53
CA LEU A 117 4.61 39.84 9.69
C LEU A 117 4.05 41.04 10.46
N PRO A 118 4.03 42.24 9.88
CA PRO A 118 3.67 43.47 10.59
C PRO A 118 2.15 43.63 10.71
N PHE A 119 1.45 42.60 11.19
CA PHE A 119 0.01 42.64 11.41
C PHE A 119 -0.30 42.86 12.88
N THR A 120 -1.14 43.86 13.13
CA THR A 120 -1.73 44.13 14.43
C THR A 120 -2.74 43.05 14.82
N THR A 121 -3.07 42.97 16.10
CA THR A 121 -4.08 42.03 16.61
C THR A 121 -5.44 42.24 15.96
N GLU A 122 -5.83 43.49 15.69
CA GLU A 122 -7.11 43.83 15.06
C GLU A 122 -7.17 43.38 13.60
N GLU A 123 -6.09 43.58 12.83
CA GLU A 123 -6.01 43.10 11.45
C GLU A 123 -6.08 41.57 11.36
N LEU A 124 -5.39 40.87 12.26
CA LEU A 124 -5.44 39.41 12.35
C LEU A 124 -6.83 38.91 12.74
N LYS A 125 -7.53 39.61 13.63
CA LYS A 125 -8.89 39.26 14.06
C LYS A 125 -9.90 39.46 12.93
N ALA A 126 -9.88 40.61 12.26
CA ALA A 126 -10.76 40.89 11.12
C ALA A 126 -10.55 39.89 9.96
N ALA A 127 -9.29 39.52 9.69
CA ALA A 127 -8.96 38.51 8.70
C ALA A 127 -9.39 37.09 9.13
N ALA A 128 -9.31 36.77 10.44
CA ALA A 128 -9.77 35.49 10.97
C ALA A 128 -11.30 35.36 10.93
N GLU A 129 -12.05 36.42 11.24
CA GLU A 129 -13.52 36.42 11.24
C GLU A 129 -14.11 36.15 9.84
N THR A 130 -13.48 36.69 8.81
CA THR A 130 -13.92 36.53 7.41
C THR A 130 -13.40 35.24 6.76
N ALA A 131 -12.41 34.57 7.35
CA ALA A 131 -11.77 33.38 6.81
C ALA A 131 -12.27 32.08 7.46
N THR A 132 -12.26 31.00 6.69
CA THR A 132 -12.55 29.64 7.17
C THR A 132 -11.29 28.77 7.26
N SER A 133 -10.09 29.35 7.14
CA SER A 133 -8.80 28.64 7.28
C SER A 133 -7.63 29.63 7.36
N VAL A 134 -6.47 29.18 7.85
CA VAL A 134 -5.21 29.98 7.83
C VAL A 134 -4.82 30.41 6.41
N ARG A 135 -5.15 29.60 5.40
CA ARG A 135 -4.98 29.98 3.99
C ARG A 135 -5.89 31.15 3.59
N GLY A 136 -7.12 31.14 4.09
CA GLY A 136 -8.06 32.26 3.93
C GLY A 136 -7.54 33.53 4.60
N VAL A 137 -7.00 33.41 5.82
CA VAL A 137 -6.34 34.53 6.54
C VAL A 137 -5.18 35.09 5.72
N ALA A 138 -4.31 34.23 5.17
CA ALA A 138 -3.21 34.67 4.32
C ALA A 138 -3.71 35.47 3.09
N ARG A 139 -4.80 35.00 2.45
CA ARG A 139 -5.41 35.70 1.32
C ARG A 139 -6.02 37.04 1.72
N ALA A 140 -6.70 37.11 2.86
CA ALA A 140 -7.32 38.33 3.37
C ALA A 140 -6.27 39.40 3.75
N LEU A 141 -5.11 38.96 4.27
CA LEU A 141 -3.99 39.82 4.62
C LEU A 141 -3.01 40.08 3.46
N GLY A 142 -3.30 39.59 2.26
CA GLY A 142 -2.45 39.79 1.08
C GLY A 142 -1.08 39.11 1.15
N VAL A 143 -0.91 38.13 2.04
CA VAL A 143 0.36 37.41 2.26
C VAL A 143 0.47 36.22 1.30
N PRO A 144 1.67 35.91 0.77
CA PRO A 144 1.87 34.71 -0.04
C PRO A 144 1.38 33.42 0.65
N ASP A 145 0.68 32.58 -0.11
CA ASP A 145 0.20 31.27 0.36
C ASP A 145 1.31 30.21 0.31
N ASP A 146 2.37 30.44 1.07
CA ASP A 146 3.46 29.50 1.25
C ASP A 146 3.48 28.90 2.66
N SER A 147 4.25 27.83 2.84
CA SER A 147 4.29 27.10 4.11
C SER A 147 4.90 27.90 5.26
N ARG A 148 5.78 28.88 4.99
CA ARG A 148 6.39 29.74 6.02
C ARG A 148 5.40 30.80 6.48
N SER A 149 4.77 31.49 5.54
CA SER A 149 3.76 32.53 5.80
C SER A 149 2.58 31.96 6.59
N ARG A 150 2.05 30.78 6.19
CA ARG A 150 1.00 30.08 6.95
C ARG A 150 1.46 29.65 8.35
N ALA A 151 2.72 29.23 8.53
CA ALA A 151 3.23 28.84 9.82
C ALA A 151 3.38 30.04 10.78
N THR A 152 3.85 31.18 10.27
CA THR A 152 3.90 32.44 11.03
C THR A 152 2.50 32.91 11.41
N LEU A 153 1.57 33.01 10.46
CA LEU A 153 0.19 33.46 10.74
C LEU A 153 -0.49 32.57 11.80
N HIS A 154 -0.37 31.25 11.67
CA HIS A 154 -0.92 30.33 12.67
C HIS A 154 -0.30 30.51 14.07
N ARG A 155 0.97 30.91 14.15
CA ARG A 155 1.64 31.23 15.43
C ARG A 155 1.13 32.54 16.01
N MET A 156 1.01 33.60 15.21
CA MET A 156 0.51 34.90 15.63
C MET A 156 -0.93 34.80 16.15
N LEU A 157 -1.81 34.12 15.41
CA LEU A 157 -3.19 33.85 15.82
C LEU A 157 -3.26 33.14 17.18
N ARG A 158 -2.37 32.16 17.43
CA ARG A 158 -2.29 31.49 18.73
C ARG A 158 -1.72 32.36 19.84
N ALA A 159 -0.64 33.09 19.56
CA ALA A 159 0.02 33.94 20.55
C ALA A 159 -0.90 35.05 21.06
N GLN A 160 -1.77 35.56 20.17
CA GLN A 160 -2.75 36.60 20.47
C GLN A 160 -4.13 36.03 20.87
N CYS A 161 -4.25 34.73 21.08
CA CYS A 161 -5.48 34.05 21.50
C CYS A 161 -6.71 34.31 20.59
N ILE A 162 -6.49 34.51 19.29
CA ILE A 162 -7.56 34.71 18.30
C ILE A 162 -8.23 33.36 18.00
N GLY A 163 -9.56 33.31 18.15
CA GLY A 163 -10.38 32.13 17.90
C GLY A 163 -10.25 31.62 16.46
N MET A 164 -10.10 30.30 16.32
CA MET A 164 -9.99 29.60 15.03
C MET A 164 -10.90 28.36 14.98
N GLU A 165 -11.89 28.31 15.87
CA GLU A 165 -12.85 27.20 16.01
C GLU A 165 -13.73 27.02 14.76
N HIS A 166 -14.02 28.09 14.04
CA HIS A 166 -14.78 28.06 12.78
C HIS A 166 -13.92 27.66 11.57
N PHE A 167 -12.59 27.50 11.73
CA PHE A 167 -11.73 27.13 10.62
C PHE A 167 -11.99 25.68 10.19
N SER A 168 -12.38 25.52 8.93
CA SER A 168 -12.41 24.24 8.24
C SER A 168 -11.05 23.54 8.38
N HIS A 169 -11.08 22.27 8.80
CA HIS A 169 -9.89 21.43 9.09
C HIS A 169 -9.22 21.64 10.46
N GLN A 170 -9.90 22.27 11.43
CA GLN A 170 -9.44 22.18 12.82
C GLN A 170 -9.26 20.71 13.22
N ARG A 171 -8.19 20.39 13.94
CA ARG A 171 -8.04 19.05 14.50
C ARG A 171 -9.17 18.86 15.51
N ILE A 172 -10.18 18.08 15.12
CA ILE A 172 -11.22 17.56 16.02
C ILE A 172 -10.54 17.12 17.33
N SER A 173 -10.85 17.84 18.40
CA SER A 173 -10.45 17.47 19.75
C SER A 173 -11.29 16.25 20.16
N LEU A 174 -10.63 15.21 20.65
CA LEU A 174 -11.29 14.02 21.17
C LEU A 174 -11.20 14.09 22.69
N PRO A 175 -12.26 14.51 23.40
CA PRO A 175 -12.23 14.58 24.86
C PRO A 175 -12.00 13.19 25.42
N GLU A 176 -10.90 13.00 26.16
CA GLU A 176 -10.46 11.67 26.59
C GLU A 176 -11.48 10.98 27.52
N GLY A 177 -12.11 11.75 28.42
CA GLY A 177 -13.18 11.27 29.29
C GLY A 177 -14.37 10.75 28.50
N ARG A 178 -14.89 11.56 27.57
CA ARG A 178 -16.01 11.18 26.71
C ARG A 178 -15.69 9.95 25.85
N LEU A 179 -14.47 9.86 25.33
CA LEU A 179 -14.03 8.70 24.56
C LEU A 179 -13.99 7.43 25.41
N ARG A 180 -13.53 7.49 26.66
CA ARG A 180 -13.56 6.34 27.60
C ARG A 180 -14.97 5.84 27.83
N ASP A 181 -15.90 6.75 28.10
CA ASP A 181 -17.30 6.39 28.40
C ASP A 181 -17.96 5.76 27.18
N LEU A 182 -17.77 6.36 26.00
CA LEU A 182 -18.35 5.85 24.76
C LEU A 182 -17.75 4.50 24.37
N VAL A 183 -16.45 4.26 24.57
CA VAL A 183 -15.87 2.94 24.28
C VAL A 183 -16.49 1.87 25.18
N ARG A 184 -16.76 2.16 26.46
CA ARG A 184 -17.41 1.19 27.37
C ARG A 184 -18.85 0.86 26.97
N GLN A 185 -19.61 1.87 26.53
CA GLN A 185 -21.04 1.73 26.23
C GLN A 185 -21.33 1.26 24.79
N SER A 186 -20.35 1.37 23.89
CA SER A 186 -20.53 1.07 22.47
C SER A 186 -20.22 -0.38 22.13
N THR A 187 -20.85 -0.87 21.07
CA THR A 187 -20.57 -2.21 20.52
C THR A 187 -19.69 -2.17 19.27
N SER A 188 -19.36 -0.98 18.76
CA SER A 188 -18.50 -0.81 17.59
C SER A 188 -17.86 0.57 17.56
N TYR A 189 -16.78 0.74 16.78
CA TYR A 189 -16.21 2.06 16.53
C TYR A 189 -17.21 3.00 15.84
N ALA A 190 -18.12 2.50 15.00
CA ALA A 190 -19.13 3.34 14.38
C ALA A 190 -20.06 3.97 15.44
N ASP A 191 -20.43 3.23 16.48
CA ASP A 191 -21.25 3.75 17.58
C ASP A 191 -20.48 4.80 18.39
N VAL A 192 -19.19 4.57 18.64
CA VAL A 192 -18.30 5.57 19.28
C VAL A 192 -18.23 6.85 18.46
N LEU A 193 -18.06 6.73 17.13
CA LEU A 193 -18.01 7.90 16.24
C LEU A 193 -19.32 8.69 16.29
N ARG A 194 -20.48 8.01 16.21
CA ARG A 194 -21.80 8.67 16.32
C ARG A 194 -21.99 9.33 17.68
N GLY A 195 -21.59 8.67 18.78
CA GLY A 195 -21.66 9.22 20.13
C GLY A 195 -20.74 10.42 20.38
N LEU A 196 -19.69 10.56 19.57
CA LEU A 196 -18.82 11.74 19.52
C LEU A 196 -19.33 12.84 18.57
N GLY A 197 -20.45 12.62 17.88
CA GLY A 197 -20.96 13.55 16.87
C GLY A 197 -20.10 13.60 15.60
N LEU A 198 -19.34 12.53 15.30
CA LEU A 198 -18.46 12.47 14.14
C LEU A 198 -19.05 11.60 13.03
N ASP A 199 -18.87 12.05 11.79
CA ASP A 199 -19.22 11.26 10.61
C ASP A 199 -18.49 9.92 10.59
N VAL A 200 -19.23 8.86 10.24
CA VAL A 200 -18.70 7.51 10.11
C VAL A 200 -17.96 7.37 8.79
N ASN A 201 -16.70 7.83 8.77
CA ASN A 201 -15.78 7.70 7.64
C ASN A 201 -14.43 7.11 8.07
N ASP A 202 -13.62 6.68 7.11
CA ASP A 202 -12.35 5.99 7.39
C ASP A 202 -11.31 6.89 8.09
N THR A 203 -11.31 8.20 7.80
CA THR A 203 -10.42 9.17 8.44
C THR A 203 -10.70 9.29 9.94
N ASN A 204 -11.97 9.50 10.31
CA ASN A 204 -12.43 9.57 11.69
C ASN A 204 -12.23 8.23 12.39
N HIS A 205 -12.50 7.12 11.69
CA HIS A 205 -12.30 5.78 12.23
C HIS A 205 -10.83 5.53 12.58
N ARG A 206 -9.89 5.90 11.71
CA ARG A 206 -8.45 5.81 11.99
C ARG A 206 -8.04 6.71 13.15
N ARG A 207 -8.60 7.91 13.25
CA ARG A 207 -8.31 8.86 14.34
C ARG A 207 -8.76 8.31 15.70
N VAL A 208 -10.02 7.91 15.83
CA VAL A 208 -10.58 7.35 17.08
C VAL A 208 -9.86 6.07 17.49
N ARG A 209 -9.55 5.17 16.52
CA ARG A 209 -8.79 3.95 16.80
C ARG A 209 -7.39 4.24 17.36
N ARG A 210 -6.68 5.23 16.81
CA ARG A 210 -5.37 5.65 17.33
C ARG A 210 -5.48 6.26 18.72
N ALA A 211 -6.51 7.08 18.96
CA ALA A 211 -6.76 7.68 20.28
C ALA A 211 -7.06 6.60 21.34
N ALA A 212 -7.95 5.66 21.03
CA ALA A 212 -8.28 4.53 21.91
C ALA A 212 -7.04 3.67 22.23
N ALA A 213 -6.23 3.34 21.22
CA ALA A 213 -4.99 2.58 21.42
C ALA A 213 -3.96 3.35 22.27
N ARG A 214 -3.78 4.64 22.03
CA ARG A 214 -2.89 5.51 22.81
C ARG A 214 -3.30 5.58 24.28
N LEU A 215 -4.60 5.54 24.55
CA LEU A 215 -5.17 5.57 25.91
C LEU A 215 -5.32 4.17 26.54
N GLY A 216 -4.93 3.10 25.83
CA GLY A 216 -5.04 1.73 26.34
C GLY A 216 -6.49 1.27 26.57
N LEU A 217 -7.46 1.78 25.81
CA LEU A 217 -8.87 1.43 26.01
C LEU A 217 -9.16 0.02 25.49
N ASP A 218 -9.84 -0.79 26.29
CA ASP A 218 -10.32 -2.09 25.84
C ASP A 218 -11.45 -1.92 24.81
N THR A 219 -11.25 -2.57 23.66
CA THR A 219 -12.21 -2.60 22.54
C THR A 219 -12.47 -4.04 22.08
N SER A 220 -12.10 -5.02 22.90
CA SER A 220 -12.26 -6.45 22.62
C SER A 220 -13.72 -6.85 22.49
N HIS A 221 -14.61 -6.19 23.25
CA HIS A 221 -16.07 -6.38 23.22
C HIS A 221 -16.75 -5.83 21.96
N PHE A 222 -16.03 -5.08 21.10
CA PHE A 222 -16.62 -4.57 19.87
C PHE A 222 -16.94 -5.71 18.90
N LYS A 223 -18.18 -5.71 18.40
CA LYS A 223 -18.68 -6.64 17.38
C LYS A 223 -17.80 -6.55 16.14
N ARG A 224 -16.97 -7.57 15.93
CA ARG A 224 -16.23 -7.74 14.68
C ARG A 224 -17.22 -8.29 13.66
N ARG A 225 -17.50 -7.55 12.57
CA ARG A 225 -18.06 -8.18 11.38
C ARG A 225 -17.01 -9.15 10.87
N SER A 226 -17.27 -10.44 10.96
CA SER A 226 -16.54 -11.40 10.14
C SER A 226 -16.85 -11.03 8.70
N TRP A 227 -15.89 -10.41 8.02
CA TRP A 227 -15.84 -10.42 6.55
C TRP A 227 -15.50 -11.85 6.10
N ALA A 228 -16.31 -12.83 6.54
CA ALA A 228 -16.39 -14.10 5.86
C ALA A 228 -16.95 -13.75 4.49
N ARG A 229 -16.05 -13.64 3.51
CA ARG A 229 -16.44 -13.55 2.12
C ARG A 229 -17.31 -14.78 1.87
N PRO A 230 -18.61 -14.62 1.52
CA PRO A 230 -19.44 -15.77 1.19
C PRO A 230 -18.68 -16.61 0.16
N GLU A 231 -18.69 -17.92 0.29
CA GLU A 231 -18.15 -18.77 -0.76
C GLU A 231 -18.85 -18.38 -2.06
N PRO A 232 -18.09 -18.00 -3.10
CA PRO A 232 -18.69 -17.65 -4.37
C PRO A 232 -19.48 -18.86 -4.88
N PRO A 233 -20.69 -18.65 -5.45
CA PRO A 233 -21.46 -19.75 -6.00
C PRO A 233 -20.65 -20.48 -7.07
N ALA A 234 -20.90 -21.78 -7.22
CA ALA A 234 -20.26 -22.58 -8.25
C ALA A 234 -20.46 -21.93 -9.63
N PRO A 235 -19.40 -21.85 -10.47
CA PRO A 235 -19.51 -21.18 -11.76
C PRO A 235 -20.41 -21.99 -12.70
N LYS A 236 -21.29 -21.32 -13.44
CA LYS A 236 -22.27 -21.96 -14.34
C LYS A 236 -21.59 -22.84 -15.41
N PRO A 237 -22.18 -23.98 -15.81
CA PRO A 237 -21.70 -24.83 -16.90
C PRO A 237 -21.43 -24.03 -18.18
N LEU A 238 -20.27 -24.25 -18.80
CA LEU A 238 -19.76 -23.50 -19.93
C LEU A 238 -19.70 -24.33 -21.21
N ALA A 239 -19.56 -25.67 -21.10
CA ALA A 239 -19.23 -26.53 -22.22
C ALA A 239 -20.23 -26.42 -23.38
N HIS A 240 -21.53 -26.48 -23.09
CA HIS A 240 -22.60 -26.39 -24.08
C HIS A 240 -22.62 -25.08 -24.90
N ARG A 241 -22.02 -24.00 -24.39
CA ARG A 241 -21.96 -22.69 -25.08
C ARG A 241 -20.67 -22.50 -25.86
N VAL A 242 -19.62 -23.20 -25.45
CA VAL A 242 -18.26 -23.01 -25.97
C VAL A 242 -17.92 -24.06 -27.02
N LEU A 243 -18.36 -25.31 -26.85
CA LEU A 243 -18.05 -26.42 -27.74
C LEU A 243 -19.04 -26.51 -28.91
N VAL A 244 -19.13 -25.43 -29.68
CA VAL A 244 -20.04 -25.28 -30.82
C VAL A 244 -19.31 -24.70 -32.02
N VAL A 245 -19.94 -24.77 -33.20
CA VAL A 245 -19.47 -24.00 -34.36
C VAL A 245 -19.86 -22.54 -34.16
N LEU A 246 -18.87 -21.65 -34.20
CA LEU A 246 -19.07 -20.22 -34.05
C LEU A 246 -19.70 -19.61 -35.32
N PRO A 247 -20.63 -18.65 -35.19
CA PRO A 247 -21.10 -17.85 -36.31
C PRO A 247 -19.96 -17.13 -37.03
N SER A 248 -20.15 -16.83 -38.32
CA SER A 248 -19.13 -16.19 -39.18
C SER A 248 -18.58 -14.86 -38.62
N HIS A 249 -19.41 -14.11 -37.90
CA HIS A 249 -19.12 -12.80 -37.30
C HIS A 249 -18.61 -12.88 -35.85
N ALA A 250 -18.58 -14.07 -35.23
CA ALA A 250 -18.14 -14.21 -33.85
C ALA A 250 -16.60 -14.11 -33.74
N GLY A 251 -16.12 -13.54 -32.63
CA GLY A 251 -14.70 -13.52 -32.30
C GLY A 251 -14.19 -14.89 -31.85
N ARG A 252 -12.87 -15.10 -31.92
CA ARG A 252 -12.24 -16.35 -31.47
C ARG A 252 -12.43 -16.57 -29.97
N THR A 253 -12.88 -17.77 -29.60
CA THR A 253 -13.08 -18.16 -28.21
C THR A 253 -11.78 -18.10 -27.43
N ASN A 254 -11.87 -17.62 -26.18
CA ASN A 254 -10.71 -17.54 -25.30
C ASN A 254 -10.18 -18.95 -24.97
N ARG A 255 -8.87 -19.13 -25.03
CA ARG A 255 -8.18 -20.36 -24.63
C ARG A 255 -8.65 -20.88 -23.27
N SER A 256 -8.74 -20.03 -22.24
CA SER A 256 -9.14 -20.47 -20.89
C SER A 256 -10.56 -21.03 -20.85
N GLN A 257 -11.46 -20.51 -21.68
CA GLN A 257 -12.83 -21.00 -21.81
C GLN A 257 -12.87 -22.39 -22.46
N LEU A 258 -12.05 -22.63 -23.49
CA LEU A 258 -11.93 -23.93 -24.13
C LEU A 258 -11.35 -24.98 -23.18
N HIS A 259 -10.29 -24.65 -22.45
CA HIS A 259 -9.72 -25.56 -21.42
C HIS A 259 -10.76 -25.93 -20.37
N ARG A 260 -11.51 -24.93 -19.88
CA ARG A 260 -12.57 -25.15 -18.89
C ARG A 260 -13.70 -26.02 -19.46
N ALA A 261 -14.14 -25.74 -20.67
CA ALA A 261 -15.21 -26.50 -21.34
C ALA A 261 -14.82 -27.97 -21.57
N LEU A 262 -13.59 -28.23 -22.02
CA LEU A 262 -13.08 -29.60 -22.21
C LEU A 262 -12.95 -30.34 -20.87
N THR A 263 -12.47 -29.66 -19.83
CA THR A 263 -12.39 -30.24 -18.46
C THR A 263 -13.78 -30.57 -17.93
N GLU A 264 -14.76 -29.70 -18.17
CA GLU A 264 -16.15 -29.86 -17.70
C GLU A 264 -16.82 -31.12 -18.27
N ILE A 265 -16.50 -31.51 -19.51
CA ILE A 265 -17.01 -32.75 -20.14
C ILE A 265 -16.08 -33.95 -19.95
N GLY A 266 -15.03 -33.82 -19.13
CA GLY A 266 -14.14 -34.92 -18.77
C GLY A 266 -13.06 -35.27 -19.79
N VAL A 267 -12.66 -34.36 -20.69
CA VAL A 267 -11.54 -34.62 -21.59
C VAL A 267 -10.23 -34.70 -20.80
N PRO A 268 -9.49 -35.82 -20.89
CA PRO A 268 -8.20 -35.94 -20.21
C PRO A 268 -7.19 -34.91 -20.70
N TYR A 269 -6.42 -34.32 -19.76
CA TYR A 269 -5.37 -33.36 -20.07
C TYR A 269 -4.07 -34.06 -20.49
N VAL A 270 -4.11 -34.75 -21.63
CA VAL A 270 -2.97 -35.50 -22.19
C VAL A 270 -2.80 -35.18 -23.66
N CYS A 271 -1.56 -35.17 -24.13
CA CYS A 271 -1.25 -35.03 -25.55
C CYS A 271 -1.81 -36.24 -26.31
N GLU A 272 -2.66 -36.00 -27.30
CA GLU A 272 -3.27 -37.07 -28.09
C GLU A 272 -2.24 -37.87 -28.92
N THR A 273 -1.13 -37.24 -29.31
CA THR A 273 -0.10 -37.89 -30.13
C THR A 273 0.90 -38.71 -29.29
N CYS A 274 1.39 -38.17 -28.18
CA CYS A 274 2.50 -38.78 -27.43
C CYS A 274 2.18 -39.13 -25.97
N GLY A 275 0.93 -38.92 -25.54
CA GLY A 275 0.47 -39.24 -24.18
C GLY A 275 1.01 -38.32 -23.07
N ASN A 276 1.80 -37.30 -23.40
CA ASN A 276 2.36 -36.37 -22.40
C ASN A 276 1.25 -35.69 -21.58
N ALA A 277 1.30 -35.83 -20.25
CA ALA A 277 0.31 -35.29 -19.31
C ALA A 277 0.55 -33.83 -18.88
N GLY A 278 1.37 -33.08 -19.62
CA GLY A 278 1.71 -31.69 -19.31
C GLY A 278 3.04 -31.53 -18.55
N GLU A 279 4.02 -32.39 -18.81
CA GLU A 279 5.35 -32.32 -18.22
C GLU A 279 6.45 -32.43 -19.28
N TRP A 280 7.51 -31.63 -19.14
CA TRP A 280 8.70 -31.68 -19.97
C TRP A 280 9.94 -31.39 -19.13
N LEU A 281 10.93 -32.29 -19.14
CA LEU A 281 12.16 -32.18 -18.37
C LEU A 281 11.92 -31.90 -16.86
N GLY A 282 10.94 -32.59 -16.24
CA GLY A 282 10.61 -32.40 -14.83
C GLY A 282 9.85 -31.10 -14.52
N ARG A 283 9.41 -30.36 -15.54
CA ARG A 283 8.70 -29.07 -15.37
C ARG A 283 7.32 -29.11 -16.03
N PRO A 284 6.31 -28.47 -15.43
CA PRO A 284 4.98 -28.41 -16.02
C PRO A 284 5.03 -27.61 -17.32
N ILE A 285 4.48 -28.20 -18.37
CA ILE A 285 4.22 -27.53 -19.65
C ILE A 285 2.73 -27.49 -19.91
N THR A 286 2.33 -26.43 -20.59
CA THR A 286 0.95 -26.23 -20.95
C THR A 286 0.65 -26.90 -22.29
N LEU A 287 -0.23 -27.91 -22.29
CA LEU A 287 -0.77 -28.47 -23.52
C LEU A 287 -1.60 -27.42 -24.27
N GLN A 288 -1.41 -27.40 -25.59
CA GLN A 288 -2.08 -26.52 -26.54
C GLN A 288 -3.34 -27.22 -27.06
N ILE A 289 -4.37 -26.42 -27.35
CA ILE A 289 -5.60 -26.94 -28.00
C ILE A 289 -5.40 -26.72 -29.48
N ASP A 290 -5.41 -27.81 -30.24
CA ASP A 290 -5.36 -27.82 -31.69
C ASP A 290 -6.75 -28.13 -32.25
N HIS A 291 -7.04 -27.52 -33.39
CA HIS A 291 -8.24 -27.74 -34.19
C HIS A 291 -7.87 -28.70 -35.31
N VAL A 292 -8.43 -29.93 -35.31
CA VAL A 292 -8.05 -31.00 -36.25
C VAL A 292 -8.22 -30.55 -37.71
N ASN A 293 -9.30 -29.84 -38.02
CA ASN A 293 -9.56 -29.29 -39.34
C ASN A 293 -8.86 -27.93 -39.63
N GLY A 294 -8.16 -27.36 -38.64
CA GLY A 294 -7.53 -26.04 -38.73
C GLY A 294 -8.47 -24.83 -38.68
N ASP A 295 -9.79 -25.04 -38.61
CA ASP A 295 -10.77 -23.96 -38.46
C ASP A 295 -11.02 -23.64 -36.99
N TRP A 296 -10.52 -22.49 -36.56
CA TRP A 296 -10.68 -22.01 -35.19
C TRP A 296 -12.14 -21.71 -34.80
N ARG A 297 -13.07 -21.63 -35.78
CA ARG A 297 -14.50 -21.42 -35.51
C ARG A 297 -15.21 -22.71 -35.11
N ASP A 298 -14.70 -23.88 -35.49
CA ASP A 298 -15.31 -25.15 -35.13
C ASP A 298 -14.76 -25.64 -33.78
N ASN A 299 -15.38 -25.21 -32.68
CA ASN A 299 -14.97 -25.62 -31.33
C ASN A 299 -15.66 -26.90 -30.86
N ARG A 300 -16.36 -27.64 -31.73
CA ARG A 300 -17.00 -28.89 -31.31
C ARG A 300 -15.97 -29.86 -30.77
N ARG A 301 -16.35 -30.68 -29.78
CA ARG A 301 -15.42 -31.56 -29.06
C ARG A 301 -14.63 -32.44 -30.02
N GLU A 302 -15.26 -32.95 -31.06
CA GLU A 302 -14.67 -33.89 -32.03
C GLU A 302 -13.55 -33.22 -32.85
N ASN A 303 -13.57 -31.89 -32.97
CA ASN A 303 -12.57 -31.12 -33.70
C ASN A 303 -11.44 -30.60 -32.80
N LEU A 304 -11.54 -30.74 -31.47
CA LEU A 304 -10.54 -30.24 -30.53
C LEU A 304 -9.71 -31.38 -29.95
N ARG A 305 -8.39 -31.19 -29.91
CA ARG A 305 -7.46 -32.11 -29.24
C ARG A 305 -6.40 -31.37 -28.45
N TYR A 306 -5.89 -32.02 -27.40
CA TYR A 306 -4.74 -31.53 -26.66
C TYR A 306 -3.46 -32.03 -27.30
N LEU A 307 -2.51 -31.13 -27.56
CA LEU A 307 -1.18 -31.45 -28.05
C LEU A 307 -0.12 -30.77 -27.19
N CYS A 308 0.99 -31.45 -26.89
CA CYS A 308 2.15 -30.78 -26.32
C CYS A 308 2.79 -29.86 -27.37
N PRO A 309 3.55 -28.82 -26.98
CA PRO A 309 4.16 -27.89 -27.93
C PRO A 309 5.02 -28.58 -29.01
N ASN A 310 5.68 -29.68 -28.66
CA ASN A 310 6.52 -30.43 -29.59
C ASN A 310 5.68 -31.18 -30.65
N CYS A 311 4.61 -31.87 -30.25
CA CYS A 311 3.72 -32.56 -31.18
C CYS A 311 2.87 -31.59 -32.00
N HIS A 312 2.44 -30.48 -31.41
CA HIS A 312 1.67 -29.47 -32.13
C HIS A 312 2.51 -28.84 -33.25
N ALA A 313 3.81 -28.64 -33.04
CA ALA A 313 4.72 -28.14 -34.06
C ALA A 313 4.84 -29.03 -35.31
N LEU A 314 4.44 -30.31 -35.21
CA LEU A 314 4.46 -31.27 -36.32
C LEU A 314 3.14 -31.32 -37.11
N THR A 315 2.10 -30.61 -36.65
CA THR A 315 0.80 -30.61 -37.34
C THR A 315 0.85 -29.77 -38.61
N GLU A 316 0.10 -30.17 -39.64
CA GLU A 316 0.01 -29.40 -40.89
C GLU A 316 -0.63 -28.02 -40.69
N THR A 317 -1.41 -27.84 -39.62
CA THR A 317 -2.09 -26.60 -39.23
C THR A 317 -1.19 -25.63 -38.46
N TRP A 318 -0.02 -26.10 -38.01
CA TRP A 318 0.94 -25.30 -37.24
C TRP A 318 1.49 -24.13 -38.06
N CYS A 319 1.41 -22.92 -37.50
CA CYS A 319 1.96 -21.70 -38.09
C CYS A 319 1.56 -21.46 -39.56
N ARG A 320 0.40 -21.95 -40.02
CA ARG A 320 -0.09 -21.63 -41.37
C ARG A 320 -0.17 -20.12 -41.51
N GLN A 321 0.67 -19.56 -42.39
CA GLN A 321 0.54 -18.17 -42.81
C GLN A 321 -0.84 -18.01 -43.47
N LYS A 322 -1.53 -16.91 -43.18
CA LYS A 322 -2.73 -16.55 -43.95
C LYS A 322 -2.36 -16.60 -45.43
N GLN A 323 -2.99 -17.49 -46.21
CA GLN A 323 -2.95 -17.34 -47.65
C GLN A 323 -3.44 -15.92 -47.96
N ARG A 324 -2.63 -15.14 -48.68
CA ARG A 324 -3.07 -13.82 -49.14
C ARG A 324 -4.26 -14.08 -50.05
N ALA A 325 -5.42 -13.57 -49.68
CA ALA A 325 -6.56 -13.57 -50.58
C ALA A 325 -6.12 -12.91 -51.90
N PRO A 326 -6.43 -13.48 -53.08
CA PRO A 326 -6.16 -12.83 -54.34
C PRO A 326 -6.84 -11.45 -54.30
N LEU A 327 -6.08 -10.39 -54.58
CA LEU A 327 -6.60 -9.01 -54.58
C LEU A 327 -7.57 -8.75 -55.74
N VAL A 328 -7.75 -9.70 -56.66
CA VAL A 328 -8.59 -9.57 -57.85
C VAL A 328 -9.34 -10.88 -58.09
N ALA A 329 -10.67 -10.81 -58.16
CA ALA A 329 -11.51 -11.89 -58.63
C ALA A 329 -11.26 -12.10 -60.14
N PRO A 330 -11.18 -13.34 -60.66
CA PRO A 330 -11.03 -13.55 -62.08
C PRO A 330 -12.25 -12.96 -62.79
N LEU A 331 -12.02 -11.90 -63.59
CA LEU A 331 -13.00 -11.39 -64.53
C LEU A 331 -13.26 -12.51 -65.53
N GLY A 332 -14.45 -13.09 -65.47
CA GLY A 332 -14.93 -13.98 -66.51
C GLY A 332 -14.92 -13.23 -67.84
N LEU A 333 -14.13 -13.71 -68.79
CA LEU A 333 -14.26 -13.32 -70.18
C LEU A 333 -15.59 -13.87 -70.70
N PRO A 334 -16.45 -13.06 -71.34
CA PRO A 334 -17.58 -13.59 -72.08
C PRO A 334 -17.03 -14.36 -73.28
N LEU A 335 -17.53 -15.57 -73.47
CA LEU A 335 -17.38 -16.31 -74.73
C LEU A 335 -18.40 -15.72 -75.70
N ASP A 336 -17.92 -15.23 -76.84
CA ASP A 336 -18.73 -14.87 -78.01
C ASP A 336 -19.38 -16.11 -78.66
#